data_AF-A0A1F9I7X4-F1
#
_entry.id   AF-A0A1F9I7X4-F1
#
_cell.length_a   1.000
_cell.length_b   1.000
_cell.length_c   1.000
_cell.angle_alpha   90.00
_cell.angle_beta   90.00
_cell.angle_gamma   90.00
#
_symmetry.space_group_name_H-M   'P 1'
#
loop_
_entity.id
_entity.type
_entity.pdbx_description
1 polymer ?
#
loop_
_entity_poly.entity_id
_entity_poly.type
_entity_poly.pdbx_seq_one_letter_code
_entity_poly.pdbx_strand_id
1 'polypeptide(L)'
;MDASKPTGQRLIGHGFHIHFSVRLLTAIAAGVLAISAMLYQFMSQDTGRTFHEAKFNIYRMKTDAYIQVFESYYTVAVFGLIALVVAAISLRYSHRIAGPIYRLEKSIALFGEGDLNIKVKFRSRDALGPLADETNAAIRLINHKVRTCQDAIAIIGSGEQRLRELLSDDKARPDAVRQAVEEIKFGAESLKRTSDTIKTGEADA
;
A
#
# COMPACT_ATOMS: atom_id res chain seq x y z
N MET A 1 -17.41 28.42 11.70
CA MET A 1 -15.95 28.39 11.49
C MET A 1 -15.41 27.29 12.40
N ASP A 2 -15.57 26.04 11.96
CA ASP A 2 -15.01 24.89 12.67
C ASP A 2 -14.70 23.83 11.61
N ALA A 3 -13.43 23.75 11.24
CA ALA A 3 -12.93 22.82 10.25
C ALA A 3 -12.53 21.55 11.00
N SER A 4 -13.42 20.56 11.00
CA SER A 4 -13.10 19.21 11.45
C SER A 4 -11.94 18.68 10.60
N LYS A 5 -10.76 18.63 11.21
CA LYS A 5 -9.59 17.98 10.62
C LYS A 5 -9.94 16.51 10.43
N PRO A 6 -9.89 15.95 9.21
CA PRO A 6 -9.99 14.50 9.08
C PRO A 6 -8.74 13.92 9.74
N THR A 7 -8.99 13.12 10.78
CA THR A 7 -8.01 12.36 11.53
C THR A 7 -7.32 11.39 10.56
N GLY A 8 -6.26 11.86 9.91
CA GLY A 8 -5.36 11.03 9.13
C GLY A 8 -4.64 10.08 10.07
N GLN A 9 -5.25 8.93 10.36
CA GLN A 9 -4.52 7.76 10.79
C GLN A 9 -3.45 7.51 9.73
N ARG A 10 -2.20 7.83 10.07
CA ARG A 10 -1.02 7.51 9.27
C ARG A 10 -1.07 6.02 8.96
N LEU A 11 -1.34 5.68 7.70
CA LEU A 11 -1.70 4.31 7.32
C LEU A 11 -0.53 3.35 7.54
N ILE A 12 0.72 3.86 7.55
CA ILE A 12 1.91 3.15 8.02
C ILE A 12 2.83 4.14 8.76
N GLY A 13 2.82 4.11 10.09
CA GLY A 13 3.80 4.85 10.88
C GLY A 13 5.22 4.34 10.62
N HIS A 14 6.19 5.24 10.43
CA HIS A 14 7.62 4.93 10.21
C HIS A 14 8.22 3.90 11.20
N GLY A 15 7.61 3.71 12.37
CA GLY A 15 7.99 2.70 13.35
C GLY A 15 7.64 1.24 12.98
N PHE A 16 6.70 0.97 12.07
CA PHE A 16 6.32 -0.39 11.73
C PHE A 16 7.49 -1.22 11.19
N HIS A 17 8.41 -0.56 10.45
CA HIS A 17 9.52 -1.21 9.76
C HIS A 17 10.62 -1.71 10.70
N ILE A 18 11.04 -0.89 11.66
CA ILE A 18 12.03 -1.31 12.66
C ILE A 18 11.42 -2.41 13.54
N HIS A 19 10.15 -2.25 13.93
CA HIS A 19 9.49 -3.24 14.76
C HIS A 19 9.32 -4.58 14.04
N PHE A 20 8.99 -4.60 12.74
CA PHE A 20 8.90 -5.85 11.98
C PHE A 20 10.27 -6.52 11.79
N SER A 21 11.29 -5.77 11.38
CA SER A 21 12.65 -6.31 11.17
C SER A 21 13.26 -6.82 12.48
N VAL A 22 13.11 -6.08 13.58
CA VAL A 22 13.58 -6.50 14.92
C VAL A 22 12.81 -7.74 15.39
N ARG A 23 11.47 -7.76 15.27
CA ARG A 23 10.66 -8.93 15.65
C ARG A 23 11.05 -10.18 14.87
N LEU A 24 11.30 -10.05 13.57
CA LEU A 24 11.75 -11.16 12.72
C LEU A 24 13.12 -11.69 13.17
N LEU A 25 14.09 -10.80 13.41
CA LEU A 25 15.41 -11.17 13.92
C LEU A 25 15.33 -11.84 15.30
N THR A 26 14.53 -11.29 16.21
CA THR A 26 14.33 -11.88 17.55
C THR A 26 13.65 -13.24 17.47
N ALA A 27 12.69 -13.43 16.57
CA ALA A 27 12.00 -14.72 16.39
C ALA A 27 12.96 -15.81 15.87
N ILE A 28 13.86 -15.46 14.95
CA ILE A 28 14.89 -16.38 14.44
C ILE A 28 15.88 -16.72 15.56
N ALA A 29 16.37 -15.73 16.29
CA ALA A 29 17.28 -15.94 17.41
C ALA A 29 16.65 -16.84 18.50
N ALA A 30 15.38 -16.60 18.84
CA ALA A 30 14.63 -17.43 19.77
C ALA A 30 14.45 -18.86 19.25
N GLY A 31 14.17 -19.03 17.95
CA GLY A 31 14.07 -20.35 17.31
C GLY A 31 15.37 -21.14 17.38
N VAL A 32 16.51 -20.51 17.08
CA VAL A 32 17.84 -21.14 17.19
C VAL A 32 18.15 -21.55 18.64
N LEU A 33 17.83 -20.70 19.61
CA LEU A 33 18.02 -21.01 21.03
C LEU A 33 17.12 -22.16 21.50
N ALA A 34 15.85 -22.18 21.09
CA ALA A 34 14.91 -23.24 21.44
C ALA A 34 15.35 -24.60 20.86
N ILE A 35 15.77 -24.63 19.60
CA ILE A 35 16.30 -25.85 18.96
C ILE A 35 17.56 -26.32 19.69
N SER A 36 18.48 -25.40 19.99
CA SER A 36 19.73 -25.73 20.71
C SER A 36 19.45 -26.29 22.11
N ALA A 37 18.49 -25.71 22.84
CA ALA A 37 18.08 -26.18 24.16
C ALA A 37 17.38 -27.55 24.10
N MET A 38 16.52 -27.77 23.11
CA MET A 38 15.84 -29.05 22.89
C MET A 38 16.84 -30.17 22.60
N LEU A 39 17.85 -29.92 21.75
CA LEU A 39 18.92 -30.88 21.47
C LEU A 39 19.76 -31.18 22.72
N TYR A 40 20.09 -30.16 23.52
CA TYR A 40 20.82 -30.36 24.78
C TYR A 40 20.07 -31.27 25.74
N GLN A 41 18.75 -31.05 25.90
CA GLN A 41 17.89 -31.90 26.74
C GLN A 41 17.87 -33.35 26.24
N PHE A 42 17.71 -33.55 24.93
CA PHE A 42 17.68 -34.89 24.33
C PHE A 42 19.02 -35.63 24.52
N MET A 43 20.15 -34.96 24.26
CA MET A 43 21.50 -35.55 24.42
C MET A 43 21.84 -35.86 25.89
N SER A 44 21.32 -35.06 26.83
CA SER A 44 21.55 -35.26 28.26
C SER A 44 20.83 -36.49 28.85
N GLN A 45 19.79 -37.00 28.19
CA GLN A 45 19.00 -38.14 28.70
C GLN A 45 19.68 -39.49 28.44
N ASP A 46 20.45 -39.63 27.37
CA ASP A 46 21.05 -40.92 26.96
C ASP A 46 22.45 -41.20 27.55
N THR A 47 23.10 -40.20 28.16
CA THR A 47 24.51 -40.33 28.59
C THR A 47 24.66 -40.95 29.98
N GLY A 48 23.59 -41.07 30.78
CA GLY A 48 23.70 -41.38 32.22
C GLY A 48 23.63 -42.85 32.65
N ARG A 49 23.05 -43.76 31.85
CA ARG A 49 22.71 -45.13 32.34
C ARG A 49 23.52 -46.28 31.75
N THR A 50 24.29 -46.05 30.68
CA THR A 50 24.97 -47.14 29.93
C THR A 50 26.50 -47.06 29.98
N PHE A 51 27.10 -46.29 30.89
CA PHE A 51 28.56 -46.23 31.04
C PHE A 51 29.16 -47.44 31.75
N HIS A 52 28.37 -48.21 32.50
CA HIS A 52 28.87 -49.37 33.25
C HIS A 52 28.94 -50.66 32.41
N GLU A 53 28.09 -50.79 31.38
CA GLU A 53 28.03 -51.99 30.52
C GLU A 53 28.75 -51.84 29.17
N ALA A 54 29.02 -50.61 28.70
CA ALA A 54 29.50 -50.35 27.35
C ALA A 54 31.04 -50.38 27.18
N LYS A 55 31.80 -51.14 27.98
CA LYS A 55 33.27 -51.22 27.81
C LYS A 55 33.73 -52.05 26.61
N PHE A 56 32.90 -52.96 26.08
CA PHE A 56 33.28 -53.87 24.98
C PHE A 56 32.67 -53.55 23.60
N ASN A 57 31.61 -52.73 23.50
CA ASN A 57 31.02 -52.32 22.22
C ASN A 57 31.60 -51.01 21.64
N ILE A 58 32.64 -50.45 22.28
CA ILE A 58 33.19 -49.11 22.04
C ILE A 58 33.63 -48.87 20.59
N TYR A 59 34.12 -49.89 19.88
CA TYR A 59 34.60 -49.71 18.50
C TYR A 59 33.50 -49.69 17.43
N ARG A 60 32.37 -50.40 17.62
CA ARG A 60 31.22 -50.31 16.69
C ARG A 60 30.25 -49.19 17.07
N MET A 61 29.99 -48.99 18.37
CA MET A 61 29.15 -47.87 18.83
C MET A 61 29.76 -46.50 18.55
N LYS A 62 31.11 -46.37 18.50
CA LYS A 62 31.73 -45.12 18.06
C LYS A 62 31.32 -44.74 16.65
N THR A 63 31.19 -45.69 15.73
CA THR A 63 30.84 -45.39 14.34
C THR A 63 29.37 -45.00 14.22
N ASP A 64 28.46 -45.76 14.84
CA ASP A 64 27.03 -45.49 14.75
C ASP A 64 26.62 -44.24 15.54
N ALA A 65 27.18 -44.02 16.73
CA ALA A 65 26.93 -42.80 17.51
C ALA A 65 27.52 -41.55 16.84
N TYR A 66 28.68 -41.67 16.19
CA TYR A 66 29.28 -40.55 15.45
C TYR A 66 28.47 -40.23 14.21
N ILE A 67 27.96 -41.24 13.49
CA ILE A 67 27.04 -41.06 12.36
C ILE A 67 25.73 -40.39 12.84
N GLN A 68 25.13 -40.84 13.95
CA GLN A 68 23.88 -40.28 14.47
C GLN A 68 24.01 -38.82 14.94
N VAL A 69 25.11 -38.47 15.62
CA VAL A 69 25.39 -37.08 16.01
C VAL A 69 25.66 -36.21 14.78
N PHE A 70 26.35 -36.75 13.78
CA PHE A 70 26.65 -36.03 12.54
C PHE A 70 25.39 -35.77 11.70
N GLU A 71 24.47 -36.73 11.60
CA GLU A 71 23.19 -36.57 10.92
C GLU A 71 22.31 -35.52 11.63
N SER A 72 22.22 -35.57 12.97
CA SER A 72 21.46 -34.57 13.75
C SER A 72 22.02 -33.16 13.57
N TYR A 73 23.35 -32.99 13.62
CA TYR A 73 23.99 -31.70 13.39
C TYR A 73 23.71 -31.17 11.99
N TYR A 74 23.79 -32.02 10.97
CA TYR A 74 23.54 -31.62 9.59
C TYR A 74 22.10 -31.15 9.39
N THR A 75 21.11 -31.87 9.95
CA THR A 75 19.70 -31.46 9.87
C THR A 75 19.46 -30.09 10.49
N VAL A 76 20.01 -29.83 11.69
CA VAL A 76 19.85 -28.55 12.39
C VAL A 76 20.53 -27.42 11.63
N ALA A 77 21.73 -27.66 11.10
CA ALA A 77 22.46 -26.69 10.28
C ALA A 77 21.68 -26.34 9.00
N VAL A 78 21.08 -27.33 8.33
CA VAL A 78 20.26 -27.12 7.13
C VAL A 78 19.00 -26.30 7.45
N PHE A 79 18.28 -26.60 8.54
CA PHE A 79 17.10 -25.81 8.93
C PHE A 79 17.48 -24.38 9.34
N GLY A 80 18.60 -24.20 10.05
CA GLY A 80 19.13 -22.88 10.38
C GLY A 80 19.48 -22.06 9.12
N LEU A 81 20.09 -22.69 8.12
CA LEU A 81 20.38 -22.06 6.84
C LEU A 81 19.10 -21.67 6.09
N ILE A 82 18.11 -22.57 6.02
CA ILE A 82 16.82 -22.28 5.40
C ILE A 82 16.14 -21.09 6.09
N ALA A 83 16.11 -21.07 7.42
CA ALA A 83 15.54 -19.96 8.19
C ALA A 83 16.25 -18.63 7.88
N LEU A 84 17.58 -18.64 7.77
CA LEU A 84 18.37 -17.45 7.42
C LEU A 84 18.07 -16.97 6.00
N VAL A 85 17.99 -17.87 5.03
CA VAL A 85 17.65 -17.55 3.64
C VAL A 85 16.23 -16.96 3.55
N VAL A 86 15.26 -17.58 4.20
CA VAL A 86 13.87 -17.08 4.24
C VAL A 86 13.83 -15.68 4.87
N ALA A 87 14.53 -15.48 5.99
CA ALA A 87 14.62 -14.17 6.63
C ALA A 87 15.23 -13.09 5.72
N ALA A 88 16.31 -13.42 5.01
CA ALA A 88 16.96 -12.51 4.08
C ALA A 88 16.03 -12.14 2.91
N ILE A 89 15.26 -13.09 2.39
CA ILE A 89 14.24 -12.85 1.37
C ILE A 89 13.13 -11.95 1.92
N SER A 90 12.57 -12.27 3.09
CA SER A 90 11.52 -11.48 3.73
C SER A 90 11.94 -10.03 3.98
N LEU A 91 13.17 -9.81 4.44
CA LEU A 91 13.73 -8.46 4.63
C LEU A 91 13.82 -7.70 3.30
N ARG A 92 14.32 -8.35 2.24
CA ARG A 92 14.39 -7.72 0.91
C ARG A 92 13.02 -7.34 0.36
N TYR A 93 12.02 -8.19 0.51
CA TYR A 93 10.66 -7.91 0.04
C TYR A 93 10.00 -6.77 0.83
N SER A 94 10.19 -6.73 2.16
CA SER A 94 9.67 -5.66 3.00
C SER A 94 10.13 -4.27 2.52
N HIS A 95 11.42 -4.12 2.21
CA HIS A 95 11.98 -2.85 1.70
C HIS A 95 11.46 -2.47 0.31
N ARG A 96 11.13 -3.44 -0.55
CA ARG A 96 10.61 -3.19 -1.91
C ARG A 96 9.14 -2.78 -1.92
N ILE A 97 8.40 -2.97 -0.83
CA ILE A 97 6.97 -2.64 -0.72
C ILE A 97 6.77 -1.35 0.08
N ALA A 98 7.47 -1.21 1.20
CA ALA A 98 7.28 -0.09 2.13
C ALA A 98 7.52 1.30 1.49
N GLY A 99 8.64 1.47 0.77
CA GLY A 99 8.97 2.74 0.14
C GLY A 99 7.93 3.20 -0.89
N PRO A 100 7.50 2.34 -1.83
CA PRO A 100 6.40 2.63 -2.74
C PRO A 100 5.09 2.99 -2.06
N ILE A 101 4.69 2.27 -0.99
CA ILE A 101 3.45 2.60 -0.25
C ILE A 101 3.54 3.98 0.37
N TYR A 102 4.66 4.34 0.99
CA TYR A 102 4.82 5.68 1.57
C TYR A 102 4.72 6.80 0.51
N ARG A 103 5.29 6.58 -0.68
CA ARG A 103 5.15 7.53 -1.80
C ARG A 103 3.70 7.59 -2.31
N LEU A 104 3.00 6.46 -2.32
CA LEU A 104 1.59 6.41 -2.69
C LEU A 104 0.74 7.21 -1.70
N GLU A 105 0.92 7.02 -0.40
CA GLU A 105 0.23 7.76 0.66
C GLU A 105 0.41 9.27 0.48
N LYS A 106 1.64 9.73 0.28
CA LYS A 106 1.91 11.16 0.03
C LYS A 106 1.22 11.67 -1.24
N SER A 107 1.16 10.85 -2.29
CA SER A 107 0.49 11.24 -3.53
C SER A 107 -1.03 11.29 -3.35
N ILE A 108 -1.62 10.33 -2.64
CA ILE A 108 -3.05 10.32 -2.32
C ILE A 108 -3.41 11.52 -1.44
N ALA A 109 -2.54 11.91 -0.50
CA ALA A 109 -2.74 13.11 0.31
C ALA A 109 -2.83 14.38 -0.57
N LEU A 110 -1.89 14.57 -1.50
CA LEU A 110 -1.92 15.69 -2.46
C LEU A 110 -3.16 15.66 -3.35
N PHE A 111 -3.57 14.47 -3.81
CA PHE A 111 -4.82 14.29 -4.55
C PHE A 111 -6.04 14.71 -3.71
N GLY A 112 -6.06 14.35 -2.42
CA GLY A 112 -7.11 14.74 -1.48
C GLY A 112 -7.13 16.25 -1.17
N GLU A 113 -6.00 16.93 -1.29
CA GLU A 113 -5.89 18.40 -1.22
C GLU A 113 -6.38 19.11 -2.49
N GLY A 114 -6.72 18.34 -3.55
CA GLY A 114 -7.23 18.87 -4.82
C GLY A 114 -6.17 19.05 -5.91
N ASP A 115 -4.92 18.62 -5.70
CA ASP A 115 -3.90 18.62 -6.76
C ASP A 115 -4.09 17.42 -7.70
N LEU A 116 -4.70 17.69 -8.85
CA LEU A 116 -4.97 16.71 -9.91
C LEU A 116 -3.87 16.65 -10.98
N ASN A 117 -2.75 17.35 -10.79
CA ASN A 117 -1.62 17.37 -11.72
C ASN A 117 -0.46 16.45 -11.27
N ILE A 118 -0.67 15.70 -10.18
CA ILE A 118 0.31 14.75 -9.67
C ILE A 118 0.40 13.48 -10.54
N LYS A 119 1.56 12.83 -10.49
CA LYS A 119 1.79 11.54 -11.14
C LYS A 119 2.49 10.58 -10.18
N VAL A 120 1.83 9.47 -9.88
CA VAL A 120 2.40 8.39 -9.08
C VAL A 120 3.35 7.57 -9.95
N LYS A 121 4.62 7.47 -9.56
CA LYS A 121 5.61 6.62 -10.24
C LYS A 121 6.48 5.91 -9.23
N PHE A 122 6.67 4.61 -9.45
CA PHE A 122 7.58 3.78 -8.66
C PHE A 122 8.80 3.37 -9.48
N ARG A 123 9.83 2.83 -8.80
CA ARG A 123 11.02 2.31 -9.48
C ARG A 123 10.67 1.00 -10.18
N SER A 124 11.38 0.64 -11.26
CA SER A 124 11.12 -0.59 -12.02
C SER A 124 11.25 -1.88 -11.19
N ARG A 125 11.95 -1.81 -10.05
CA ARG A 125 12.10 -2.92 -9.10
C ARG A 125 11.02 -2.90 -8.00
N ASP A 126 10.04 -2.03 -8.04
CA ASP A 126 9.00 -2.00 -7.02
C ASP A 126 7.81 -2.88 -7.45
N ALA A 127 7.23 -3.66 -6.53
CA ALA A 127 6.17 -4.62 -6.86
C ALA A 127 4.81 -3.96 -7.16
N LEU A 128 4.67 -2.66 -6.88
CA LEU A 128 3.39 -1.93 -6.92
C LEU A 128 3.17 -1.12 -8.21
N GLY A 129 3.91 -1.42 -9.28
CA GLY A 129 3.74 -0.72 -10.57
C GLY A 129 2.29 -0.62 -11.05
N PRO A 130 1.54 -1.74 -11.13
CA PRO A 130 0.13 -1.72 -11.56
C PRO A 130 -0.77 -0.81 -10.71
N LEU A 131 -0.55 -0.79 -9.38
CA LEU A 131 -1.30 0.09 -8.47
C LEU A 131 -1.01 1.58 -8.75
N ALA A 132 0.22 1.92 -9.15
CA ALA A 132 0.55 3.27 -9.58
C ALA A 132 -0.24 3.67 -10.84
N ASP A 133 -0.34 2.76 -11.80
CA ASP A 133 -1.04 2.98 -13.07
C ASP A 133 -2.55 3.16 -12.85
N GLU A 134 -3.15 2.31 -12.02
CA GLU A 134 -4.55 2.43 -11.61
C GLU A 134 -4.82 3.75 -10.87
N THR A 135 -3.95 4.13 -9.92
CA THR A 135 -4.07 5.40 -9.20
C THR A 135 -3.98 6.60 -10.16
N ASN A 136 -3.03 6.57 -11.10
CA ASN A 136 -2.91 7.61 -12.12
C ASN A 136 -4.13 7.65 -13.05
N ALA A 137 -4.73 6.50 -13.37
CA ALA A 137 -5.96 6.45 -14.17
C ALA A 137 -7.13 7.11 -13.43
N ALA A 138 -7.26 6.87 -12.13
CA ALA A 138 -8.25 7.52 -11.29
C ALA A 138 -8.04 9.04 -11.23
N ILE A 139 -6.82 9.51 -10.98
CA ILE A 139 -6.48 10.95 -10.98
C ILE A 139 -6.85 11.60 -12.31
N ARG A 140 -6.49 10.98 -13.45
CA ARG A 140 -6.83 11.49 -14.78
C ARG A 140 -8.34 11.57 -15.00
N LEU A 141 -9.09 10.55 -14.57
CA LEU A 141 -10.54 10.53 -14.71
C LEU A 141 -11.18 11.67 -13.92
N ILE A 142 -10.75 11.89 -12.67
CA ILE A 142 -11.26 12.99 -11.84
C ILE A 142 -10.87 14.35 -12.43
N ASN A 143 -9.62 14.52 -12.89
CA ASN A 143 -9.18 15.75 -13.57
C ASN A 143 -10.05 16.05 -14.80
N HIS A 144 -10.33 15.04 -15.62
CA HIS A 144 -11.20 15.20 -16.78
C HIS A 144 -12.61 15.65 -16.39
N LYS A 145 -13.22 15.01 -15.37
CA LYS A 145 -14.55 15.40 -14.88
C LYS A 145 -14.58 16.84 -14.34
N VAL A 146 -13.56 17.23 -13.56
CA VAL A 146 -13.45 18.60 -13.02
C VAL A 146 -13.34 19.62 -14.15
N ARG A 147 -12.53 19.34 -15.19
CA ARG A 147 -12.42 20.22 -16.37
C ARG A 147 -13.75 20.34 -17.11
N THR A 148 -14.46 19.23 -17.35
CA THR A 148 -15.79 19.27 -17.98
C THR A 148 -16.78 20.11 -17.18
N CYS A 149 -16.75 20.04 -15.84
CA CYS A 149 -17.56 20.91 -15.00
C CYS A 149 -17.15 22.39 -15.13
N GLN A 150 -15.85 22.69 -15.15
CA GLN A 150 -15.33 24.05 -15.35
C GLN A 150 -15.73 24.62 -16.70
N ASP A 151 -15.66 23.84 -17.77
CA ASP A 151 -16.08 24.22 -19.12
C ASP A 151 -17.59 24.51 -19.16
N ALA A 152 -18.41 23.67 -18.51
CA ALA A 152 -19.84 23.88 -18.40
C ALA A 152 -20.19 25.17 -17.63
N ILE A 153 -19.47 25.47 -16.54
CA ILE A 153 -19.60 26.72 -15.77
C ILE A 153 -19.20 27.92 -16.64
N ALA A 154 -18.13 27.81 -17.43
CA ALA A 154 -17.72 28.88 -18.34
C ALA A 154 -18.77 29.18 -19.41
N ILE A 155 -19.42 28.14 -19.97
CA ILE A 155 -20.55 28.29 -20.91
C ILE A 155 -21.70 29.05 -20.24
N ILE A 156 -22.10 28.64 -19.03
CA ILE A 156 -23.16 29.31 -18.27
C ILE A 156 -22.82 30.79 -18.04
N GLY A 157 -21.61 31.08 -17.56
CA GLY A 157 -21.16 32.45 -17.29
C GLY A 157 -21.13 33.32 -18.55
N SER A 158 -20.70 32.76 -19.69
CA SER A 158 -20.72 33.48 -20.97
C SER A 158 -22.15 33.78 -21.46
N GLY A 159 -23.07 32.83 -21.28
CA GLY A 159 -24.49 33.02 -21.61
C GLY A 159 -25.17 34.04 -20.70
N GLU A 160 -24.84 34.04 -19.41
CA GLU A 160 -25.33 35.03 -18.44
C GLU A 160 -24.85 36.45 -18.80
N GLN A 161 -23.56 36.60 -19.13
CA GLN A 161 -23.02 37.89 -19.55
C GLN A 161 -23.72 38.40 -20.80
N ARG A 162 -23.90 37.55 -21.82
CA ARG A 162 -24.60 37.90 -23.06
C ARG A 162 -26.06 38.28 -22.79
N LEU A 163 -26.75 37.56 -21.91
CA LEU A 163 -28.12 37.89 -21.50
C LEU A 163 -28.18 39.26 -20.82
N ARG A 164 -27.22 39.59 -19.96
CA ARG A 164 -27.13 40.88 -19.28
C ARG A 164 -26.90 42.05 -20.23
N GLU A 165 -26.04 41.86 -21.23
CA GLU A 165 -25.80 42.84 -22.30
C GLU A 165 -27.08 43.10 -23.11
N LEU A 166 -27.79 42.03 -23.49
CA LEU A 166 -29.06 42.13 -24.24
C LEU A 166 -30.18 42.79 -23.43
N LEU A 167 -30.28 42.52 -22.13
CA LEU A 167 -31.27 43.18 -21.26
C LEU A 167 -30.98 44.67 -21.03
N SER A 168 -29.74 45.11 -21.27
CA SER A 168 -29.34 46.52 -21.18
C SER A 168 -29.59 47.29 -22.49
N ASP A 169 -29.90 46.59 -23.60
CA ASP A 169 -30.25 47.17 -24.89
C ASP A 169 -31.76 47.07 -25.14
N ASP A 170 -32.45 48.21 -25.11
CA ASP A 170 -33.91 48.32 -25.30
C ASP A 170 -34.37 47.86 -26.71
N LYS A 171 -33.43 47.64 -27.64
CA LYS A 171 -33.68 47.12 -29.00
C LYS A 171 -33.29 45.66 -29.18
N ALA A 172 -32.94 44.96 -28.11
CA ALA A 172 -32.53 43.57 -28.21
C ALA A 172 -33.60 42.70 -28.86
N ARG A 173 -33.19 41.89 -29.84
CA ARG A 173 -34.10 40.97 -30.53
C ARG A 173 -34.49 39.83 -29.58
N PRO A 174 -35.78 39.44 -29.52
CA PRO A 174 -36.24 38.31 -28.71
C PRO A 174 -35.47 37.01 -29.01
N ASP A 175 -35.07 36.81 -30.27
CA ASP A 175 -34.29 35.63 -30.70
C ASP A 175 -32.90 35.57 -30.05
N ALA A 176 -32.25 36.72 -29.87
CA ALA A 176 -30.93 36.78 -29.24
C ALA A 176 -31.00 36.48 -27.74
N VAL A 177 -32.05 36.96 -27.06
CA VAL A 177 -32.33 36.63 -25.66
C VAL A 177 -32.59 35.13 -25.52
N ARG A 178 -33.39 34.55 -26.41
CA ARG A 178 -33.66 33.11 -26.44
C ARG A 178 -32.39 32.30 -26.64
N GLN A 179 -31.50 32.74 -27.52
CA GLN A 179 -30.21 32.07 -27.75
C GLN A 179 -29.33 32.07 -26.51
N ALA A 180 -29.23 33.19 -25.79
CA ALA A 180 -28.45 33.27 -24.54
C ALA A 180 -29.01 32.33 -23.46
N VAL A 181 -30.34 32.22 -23.35
CA VAL A 181 -31.01 31.30 -22.42
C VAL A 181 -30.75 29.84 -22.80
N GLU A 182 -30.77 29.48 -24.09
CA GLU A 182 -30.44 28.12 -24.54
C GLU A 182 -28.96 27.77 -24.29
N GLU A 183 -28.03 28.72 -24.42
CA GLU A 183 -26.61 28.53 -24.08
C GLU A 183 -26.44 28.21 -22.58
N ILE A 184 -27.10 28.98 -21.70
CA ILE A 184 -27.11 28.72 -20.25
C ILE A 184 -27.70 27.35 -19.95
N LYS A 185 -28.83 27.01 -20.56
CA LYS A 185 -29.50 25.73 -20.38
C LYS A 185 -28.60 24.57 -20.81
N PHE A 186 -27.92 24.69 -21.94
CA PHE A 186 -26.96 23.69 -22.42
C PHE A 186 -25.80 23.49 -21.44
N GLY A 187 -25.23 24.57 -20.91
CA GLY A 187 -24.19 24.50 -19.88
C GLY A 187 -24.69 23.81 -18.61
N ALA A 188 -25.90 24.16 -18.14
CA ALA A 188 -26.52 23.55 -16.96
C ALA A 188 -26.80 22.05 -17.15
N GLU A 189 -27.29 21.65 -18.33
CA GLU A 189 -27.48 20.23 -18.66
C GLU A 189 -26.16 19.45 -18.70
N SER A 190 -25.10 20.05 -19.26
CA SER A 190 -23.77 19.43 -19.31
C SER A 190 -23.17 19.24 -17.90
N LEU A 191 -23.32 20.25 -17.04
CA LEU A 191 -22.91 20.18 -15.64
C LEU A 191 -23.68 19.09 -14.89
N LYS A 192 -25.01 19.04 -15.07
CA LYS A 192 -25.88 18.03 -14.46
C LYS A 192 -25.47 16.61 -14.89
N ARG A 193 -25.30 16.38 -16.20
CA ARG A 193 -24.87 15.07 -16.71
C ARG A 193 -23.54 14.63 -16.11
N THR A 194 -22.58 15.55 -15.97
CA THR A 194 -21.27 15.22 -15.39
C THR A 194 -21.40 14.90 -13.91
N SER A 195 -22.19 15.68 -13.18
CA SER A 195 -22.51 15.45 -11.76
C SER A 195 -23.17 14.09 -11.53
N ASP A 196 -24.14 13.69 -12.36
CA ASP A 196 -24.85 12.40 -12.23
C ASP A 196 -23.92 11.19 -12.40
N THR A 197 -22.78 11.36 -13.09
CA THR A 197 -21.77 10.30 -13.22
C THR A 197 -20.83 10.19 -12.02
N ILE A 198 -20.89 11.13 -11.07
CA ILE A 198 -20.09 11.11 -9.85
C ILE A 198 -20.99 10.53 -8.75
N LYS A 199 -20.67 9.31 -8.30
CA LYS A 199 -21.35 8.69 -7.17
C LYS A 199 -20.98 9.47 -5.91
N THR A 200 -21.92 10.23 -5.37
CA THR A 200 -21.84 10.78 -4.02
C THR A 200 -22.54 9.82 -3.07
N GLY A 201 -21.84 9.34 -2.06
CA GLY A 201 -22.52 8.79 -0.88
C GLY A 201 -22.92 9.96 -0.01
N GLU A 202 -24.17 10.01 0.44
CA GLU A 202 -24.48 10.78 1.64
C GLU A 202 -23.56 10.23 2.74
N ALA A 203 -22.70 11.11 3.27
CA ALA A 203 -21.93 10.79 4.45
C ALA A 203 -22.95 10.68 5.58
N ASP A 204 -23.36 9.46 5.91
CA ASP A 204 -23.97 9.17 7.20
C ASP A 204 -23.00 9.69 8.28
N ALA A 205 -23.41 10.79 8.92
CA ALA A 205 -22.70 11.49 9.97
C ALA A 205 -22.72 10.71 11.29
#